data_AF-A0A7Y3FKX3-F1
#
_entry.id   AF-A0A7Y3FKX3-F1
#
_cell.length_a   1.000
_cell.length_b   1.000
_cell.length_c   1.000
_cell.angle_alpha   90.00
_cell.angle_beta   90.00
_cell.angle_gamma   90.00
#
_symmetry.space_group_name_H-M   'P 1'
#
loop_
_entity.id
_entity.type
_entity.pdbx_description
1 polymer ?
#
loop_
_entity_poly.entity_id
_entity_poly.type
_entity_poly.pdbx_seq_one_letter_code
_entity_poly.pdbx_strand_id
1 'polypeptide(L)'
;MAKTFDGFSDKLRAFIDRQKVFFVATAPLGSDGHVNLSPKGLAGTFAVLDDRTIAYLDFTGSGVETIAHLRENGRICVMFCAFEGPPRIVRVHGVGDV
;
A
#
# COMPACT_ATOMS: atom_id res chain seq x y z
N MET A 1 15.87 -14.22 -3.53
CA MET A 1 15.58 -13.20 -4.56
C MET A 1 14.08 -12.96 -4.57
N ALA A 2 13.61 -11.71 -4.64
CA ALA A 2 12.18 -11.42 -4.63
C ALA A 2 11.54 -11.89 -5.96
N LYS A 3 10.31 -12.41 -5.90
CA LYS A 3 9.55 -12.80 -7.09
C LYS A 3 8.58 -11.69 -7.46
N THR A 4 8.64 -11.24 -8.71
CA THR A 4 7.64 -10.34 -9.30
C THR A 4 6.47 -11.16 -9.85
N PHE A 5 5.27 -10.60 -9.75
CA PHE A 5 4.04 -11.19 -10.27
C PHE A 5 3.38 -10.18 -11.21
N ASP A 6 2.76 -10.65 -12.29
CA ASP A 6 2.08 -9.79 -13.26
C ASP A 6 0.69 -9.30 -12.78
N GLY A 7 0.23 -9.80 -11.63
CA GLY A 7 -1.05 -9.43 -11.02
C GLY A 7 -1.37 -10.22 -9.75
N PHE A 8 -2.55 -9.94 -9.19
CA PHE A 8 -3.03 -10.53 -7.94
C PHE A 8 -3.64 -11.92 -8.14
N SER A 9 -2.82 -12.96 -8.01
CA SER A 9 -3.32 -14.34 -7.87
C SER A 9 -4.19 -14.52 -6.62
N ASP A 10 -5.06 -15.53 -6.60
CA ASP A 10 -5.89 -15.88 -5.43
C ASP A 10 -5.06 -16.08 -4.14
N LYS A 11 -3.85 -16.64 -4.27
CA LYS A 11 -2.94 -16.83 -3.13
C LYS A 11 -2.42 -15.50 -2.57
N LEU A 12 -2.22 -14.49 -3.42
CA LEU A 12 -1.82 -13.14 -2.99
C LEU A 12 -3.01 -12.42 -2.36
N ARG A 13 -4.19 -12.47 -3.00
CA ARG A 13 -5.44 -11.90 -2.47
C ARG A 13 -5.72 -12.44 -1.06
N ALA A 14 -5.74 -13.77 -0.91
CA ALA A 14 -5.97 -14.41 0.38
C ALA A 14 -4.90 -14.05 1.43
N PHE A 15 -3.65 -13.80 1.02
CA PHE A 15 -2.61 -13.33 1.94
C PHE A 15 -2.87 -11.89 2.39
N ILE A 16 -3.20 -11.00 1.46
CA ILE A 16 -3.50 -9.59 1.71
C ILE A 16 -4.70 -9.45 2.64
N ASP A 17 -5.79 -10.17 2.38
CA ASP A 17 -7.05 -10.10 3.15
C ASP A 17 -6.89 -10.51 4.63
N ARG A 18 -5.88 -11.33 4.94
CA ARG A 18 -5.59 -11.72 6.33
C ARG A 18 -4.88 -10.63 7.13
N GLN A 19 -4.24 -9.67 6.47
CA GLN A 19 -3.46 -8.66 7.19
C GLN A 19 -4.36 -7.60 7.79
N LYS A 20 -4.19 -7.34 9.09
CA LYS A 20 -4.94 -6.30 9.82
C LYS A 20 -4.36 -4.90 9.63
N VAL A 21 -3.11 -4.83 9.21
CA VAL A 21 -2.37 -3.60 8.95
C VAL A 21 -1.59 -3.74 7.64
N PHE A 22 -1.51 -2.65 6.91
CA PHE A 22 -0.65 -2.45 5.74
C PHE A 22 0.05 -1.10 5.85
N PHE A 23 1.12 -0.93 5.10
CA PHE A 23 1.96 0.26 5.16
C PHE A 23 1.92 0.97 3.83
N VAL A 24 1.61 2.26 3.85
CA VAL A 24 1.60 3.11 2.66
C VAL A 24 2.83 3.99 2.70
N ALA A 25 3.65 3.93 1.65
CA ALA A 25 4.82 4.76 1.47
C ALA A 25 4.67 5.64 0.22
N THR A 26 4.98 6.92 0.38
CA THR A 26 5.02 7.92 -0.70
C THR A 26 6.19 8.87 -0.47
N ALA A 27 6.62 9.58 -1.51
CA ALA A 27 7.67 10.59 -1.41
C ALA A 27 7.42 11.72 -2.41
N PRO A 28 7.78 12.97 -2.06
CA PRO A 28 7.70 14.09 -2.98
C PRO A 28 8.79 13.98 -4.06
N LEU A 29 8.71 14.83 -5.08
CA LEU A 29 9.77 15.01 -6.08
C LEU A 29 10.92 15.87 -5.55
N GLY A 30 10.60 16.84 -4.68
CA GLY A 30 11.57 17.71 -4.01
C GLY A 30 12.47 16.92 -3.05
N SER A 31 13.76 17.27 -3.02
CA SER A 31 14.75 16.63 -2.14
C SER A 31 14.69 17.11 -0.68
N ASP A 32 13.99 18.20 -0.43
CA ASP A 32 13.76 18.82 0.87
C ASP A 32 12.49 18.32 1.56
N GLY A 33 11.57 17.71 0.81
CA GLY A 33 10.35 17.13 1.33
C GLY A 33 10.56 15.80 2.07
N HIS A 34 9.59 15.42 2.90
CA HIS A 34 9.69 14.22 3.73
C HIS A 34 9.19 12.97 2.99
N VAL A 35 9.96 11.88 3.09
CA VAL A 35 9.42 10.54 2.78
C VAL A 35 8.32 10.24 3.80
N ASN A 36 7.13 9.91 3.31
CA ASN A 36 6.00 9.56 4.16
C ASN A 36 5.83 8.04 4.22
N LEU A 37 5.62 7.53 5.44
CA LEU A 37 5.30 6.13 5.70
C LEU A 37 4.25 6.08 6.81
N SER A 38 3.09 5.48 6.52
CA SER A 38 2.00 5.39 7.48
C SER A 38 1.46 3.96 7.57
N PRO A 39 1.27 3.41 8.80
CA PRO A 39 0.45 2.24 8.98
C PRO A 39 -1.02 2.63 8.73
N LYS A 40 -1.72 1.78 7.98
CA LYS A 40 -3.15 1.88 7.69
C LYS A 40 -3.76 0.52 7.96
N GLY A 41 -5.03 0.48 8.31
CA GLY A 41 -5.69 -0.77 8.63
C GLY A 41 -6.96 -0.55 9.41
N LEU A 42 -7.99 -1.27 9.01
CA LEU A 42 -9.27 -1.48 9.67
C LEU A 42 -9.98 -2.53 8.81
N ALA A 43 -10.80 -3.39 9.42
CA ALA A 43 -11.54 -4.38 8.64
C ALA A 43 -12.47 -3.68 7.62
N GLY A 44 -12.42 -4.10 6.36
CA GLY A 44 -13.27 -3.54 5.29
C GLY A 44 -12.76 -2.25 4.65
N THR A 45 -11.53 -1.79 4.98
CA THR A 45 -11.01 -0.51 4.47
C THR A 45 -9.90 -0.67 3.44
N PHE A 46 -9.69 -1.89 2.97
CA PHE A 46 -8.78 -2.25 1.90
C PHE A 46 -9.47 -3.28 1.01
N ALA A 47 -9.31 -3.17 -0.31
CA ALA A 47 -9.81 -4.15 -1.28
C ALA A 47 -8.85 -4.30 -2.46
N VAL A 48 -8.73 -5.53 -2.97
CA VAL A 48 -8.17 -5.79 -4.30
C VAL A 48 -9.33 -5.78 -5.29
N LEU A 49 -9.41 -4.76 -6.15
CA LEU A 49 -10.55 -4.51 -7.04
C LEU A 49 -10.53 -5.41 -8.28
N ASP A 50 -9.35 -5.60 -8.86
CA ASP A 50 -9.12 -6.45 -10.04
C ASP A 50 -7.70 -7.05 -9.99
N ASP A 51 -7.18 -7.59 -11.09
CA ASP A 51 -5.86 -8.23 -11.11
C ASP A 51 -4.67 -7.28 -10.92
N ARG A 52 -4.88 -5.97 -11.00
CA ARG A 52 -3.83 -4.94 -10.91
C ARG A 52 -4.21 -3.71 -10.08
N THR A 53 -5.45 -3.61 -9.63
CA THR A 53 -5.96 -2.45 -8.91
C THR A 53 -6.27 -2.80 -7.46
N ILE A 54 -5.85 -1.92 -6.55
CA ILE A 54 -6.19 -1.95 -5.13
C ILE A 54 -6.81 -0.63 -4.74
N ALA A 55 -7.66 -0.63 -3.72
CA ALA A 55 -8.20 0.57 -3.12
C ALA A 55 -8.15 0.46 -1.60
N TYR A 56 -7.99 1.59 -0.93
CA TYR A 56 -8.13 1.67 0.52
C TYR A 56 -8.78 2.99 0.92
N LEU A 57 -9.43 3.01 2.07
CA LEU A 57 -9.99 4.23 2.62
C LEU A 57 -8.92 4.99 3.39
N ASP A 58 -8.63 6.21 2.95
CA ASP A 58 -7.69 7.09 3.64
C ASP A 58 -8.43 7.89 4.73
N PHE A 59 -8.34 7.41 5.97
CA PHE A 59 -8.93 8.10 7.11
C PHE A 59 -8.07 9.27 7.59
N THR A 60 -8.71 10.15 8.36
CA THR A 60 -8.07 11.27 9.03
C THR A 60 -6.93 10.79 9.94
N GLY A 61 -5.78 11.45 9.84
CA GLY A 61 -4.61 11.25 10.68
C GLY A 61 -3.76 12.52 10.72
N SER A 62 -2.83 12.60 11.66
CA SER A 62 -2.06 13.81 12.01
C SER A 62 -0.97 14.22 11.00
N GLY A 63 -1.16 13.94 9.70
CA GLY A 63 -0.20 14.29 8.64
C GLY A 63 -0.31 13.41 7.41
N VAL A 64 -1.46 13.41 6.72
CA VAL A 64 -1.64 12.66 5.47
C VAL A 64 -0.94 13.37 4.30
N GLU A 65 0.39 13.24 4.25
CA GLU A 65 1.22 13.67 3.12
C GLU A 65 0.99 12.83 1.86
N THR A 66 0.45 11.61 2.02
CA THR A 66 0.13 10.72 0.89
C THR A 66 -0.72 11.40 -0.18
N ILE A 67 -1.76 12.15 0.21
CA ILE A 67 -2.63 12.86 -0.73
C ILE A 67 -1.85 13.93 -1.51
N ALA A 68 -0.94 14.67 -0.83
CA ALA A 68 -0.11 15.68 -1.47
C ALA A 68 0.85 15.05 -2.49
N HIS A 69 1.55 13.98 -2.12
CA HIS A 69 2.47 13.28 -3.00
C HIS A 69 1.77 12.60 -4.19
N LEU A 70 0.59 12.02 -3.98
CA LEU A 70 -0.20 11.42 -5.05
C LEU A 70 -0.66 12.46 -6.08
N ARG A 71 -1.09 13.64 -5.62
CA ARG A 71 -1.43 14.77 -6.51
C ARG A 71 -0.23 15.34 -7.25
N GLU A 72 0.95 15.33 -6.63
CA GLU A 72 2.18 15.83 -7.27
C GLU A 72 2.73 14.85 -8.31
N ASN A 73 2.89 13.58 -7.94
CA ASN A 73 3.65 12.63 -8.74
C ASN A 73 3.05 11.21 -8.83
N GLY A 74 1.96 10.94 -8.10
CA GLY A 74 1.21 9.69 -8.17
C GLY A 74 1.93 8.46 -7.62
N ARG A 75 3.23 8.50 -7.29
CA ARG A 75 4.00 7.31 -6.92
C ARG A 75 3.62 6.81 -5.53
N ILE A 76 3.36 5.51 -5.43
CA ILE A 76 2.97 4.86 -4.18
C ILE A 76 3.51 3.44 -4.08
N CYS A 77 3.84 3.03 -2.85
CA CYS A 77 4.10 1.65 -2.51
C CYS A 77 3.21 1.24 -1.34
N VAL A 78 2.48 0.15 -1.50
CA VAL A 78 1.70 -0.47 -0.42
C VAL A 78 2.35 -1.78 -0.03
N MET A 79 2.66 -1.96 1.25
CA MET A 79 3.32 -3.15 1.77
C MET A 79 2.45 -3.89 2.80
N PHE A 80 2.42 -5.21 2.67
CA PHE A 80 1.80 -6.14 3.61
C PHE A 80 2.87 -6.99 4.27
N CYS A 81 2.74 -7.23 5.58
CA CYS A 81 3.66 -8.06 6.36
C CYS A 81 2.87 -9.18 7.03
N ALA A 82 3.39 -10.40 6.99
CA ALA A 82 2.89 -11.49 7.81
C ALA A 82 3.28 -11.24 9.28
N PHE A 83 2.29 -11.06 10.15
CA PHE A 83 2.49 -11.04 11.60
C PHE A 83 2.32 -12.43 12.24
N GLU A 84 1.82 -13.39 11.46
CA GLU A 84 1.64 -14.78 11.86
C GLU A 84 2.15 -15.72 10.76
N GLY A 85 2.64 -16.89 11.15
CA GLY A 85 3.16 -17.90 10.22
C GLY A 85 4.51 -17.52 9.59
N PRO A 86 4.81 -18.01 8.38
CA PRO A 86 6.10 -17.76 7.74
C PRO A 86 6.35 -16.26 7.46
N PRO A 87 7.60 -15.77 7.62
CA PRO A 87 7.94 -14.37 7.43
C PRO A 87 7.80 -13.99 5.95
N ARG A 88 6.66 -13.42 5.58
CA ARG A 88 6.32 -13.02 4.21
C ARG A 88 6.02 -11.54 4.16
N ILE A 89 6.52 -10.89 3.11
CA ILE A 89 6.12 -9.54 2.72
C ILE A 89 5.60 -9.55 1.29
N VAL A 90 4.65 -8.66 0.98
CA VAL A 90 4.20 -8.34 -0.37
C VAL A 90 4.24 -6.84 -0.53
N ARG A 91 4.84 -6.35 -1.63
CA ARG A 91 4.84 -4.94 -2.00
C ARG A 91 4.09 -4.77 -3.31
N VAL A 92 3.20 -3.79 -3.34
CA VAL A 92 2.49 -3.31 -4.53
C VAL A 92 3.08 -1.96 -4.86
N HIS A 93 3.87 -1.90 -5.93
CA HIS A 93 4.40 -0.66 -6.48
C HIS A 93 3.46 -0.20 -7.58
N GLY A 94 3.13 1.09 -7.61
CA GLY A 94 2.25 1.61 -8.65
C GLY A 94 2.12 3.13 -8.63
N VAL A 95 1.11 3.57 -9.36
CA VAL A 95 0.60 4.93 -9.34
C VAL A 95 -0.80 4.93 -8.74
N GLY A 96 -1.19 6.03 -8.10
CA GLY A 96 -2.51 6.17 -7.51
C GLY A 96 -3.07 7.58 -7.62
N ASP A 97 -4.36 7.69 -7.37
CA ASP A 97 -5.17 8.90 -7.37
C ASP A 97 -6.07 8.94 -6.11
N VAL A 98 -6.62 10.12 -5.80
CA VAL A 98 -7.35 10.46 -4.57
C VAL A 98 -8.55 11.36 -4.82
#